data_AF-A0A401PV35-F1
#
_entry.id   AF-A0A401PV35-F1
#
_cell.length_a   1.000
_cell.length_b   1.000
_cell.length_c   1.000
_cell.angle_alpha   90.00
_cell.angle_beta   90.00
_cell.angle_gamma   90.00
#
_symmetry.space_group_name_H-M   'P 1'
#
loop_
_entity.id
_entity.type
_entity.pdbx_description
1 polymer ?
#
loop_
_entity_poly.entity_id
_entity_poly.type
_entity_poly.pdbx_seq_one_letter_code
_entity_poly.pdbx_strand_id
1 'polypeptide(L)' 'LSTVINADQILVLQNGRIVERGRHDVLLAKGGAYAEMWMKQQQAETNDSASDTETKDQSTEKLQPPSNKED' A
#
# COMPACT_ATOMS: atom_id res chain seq x y z
N LEU A 1 5.55 -7.12 -3.34
CA LEU A 1 4.38 -7.14 -2.42
C LEU A 1 3.06 -7.50 -3.11
N SER A 2 3.08 -8.27 -4.22
CA SER A 2 1.93 -8.35 -5.15
C SER A 2 0.79 -9.30 -4.71
N THR A 3 1.10 -10.33 -3.91
CA THR A 3 0.11 -11.32 -3.45
C THR A 3 -0.96 -10.72 -2.53
N VAL A 4 -0.59 -9.71 -1.73
CA VAL A 4 -1.53 -9.03 -0.82
C VAL A 4 -2.43 -8.05 -1.58
N ILE A 5 -1.88 -7.32 -2.56
CA ILE A 5 -2.62 -6.35 -3.36
C ILE A 5 -3.73 -7.03 -4.17
N ASN A 6 -3.45 -8.22 -4.72
CA ASN A 6 -4.38 -8.97 -5.56
C ASN A 6 -5.36 -9.86 -4.79
N ALA A 7 -5.38 -9.78 -3.46
CA ALA A 7 -6.31 -10.58 -2.67
C ALA A 7 -7.75 -10.11 -2.90
N ASP A 8 -8.66 -11.06 -3.10
CA ASP A 8 -10.11 -10.80 -3.13
C ASP A 8 -10.61 -10.29 -1.77
N GLN A 9 -9.86 -10.56 -0.71
CA GLN A 9 -10.19 -10.17 0.64
C GLN A 9 -8.95 -10.00 1.52
N ILE A 10 -8.87 -8.82 2.14
CA ILE A 10 -7.89 -8.46 3.15
C ILE A 10 -8.64 -8.27 4.48
N LEU A 11 -8.08 -8.82 5.56
CA LEU A 11 -8.58 -8.68 6.92
C LEU A 11 -7.53 -7.96 7.76
N VAL A 12 -7.88 -6.80 8.30
CA VAL A 12 -7.00 -6.05 9.19
C VAL A 12 -7.32 -6.44 10.61
N LEU A 13 -6.33 -6.95 11.33
CA LEU A 13 -6.46 -7.29 12.74
C LEU A 13 -5.80 -6.22 13.62
N GLN A 14 -6.51 -5.84 14.68
CA GLN A 14 -5.99 -5.00 15.74
C GLN A 14 -6.45 -5.58 17.08
N ASN A 15 -5.51 -5.81 18.01
CA ASN A 15 -5.79 -6.38 19.33
C ASN A 15 -6.61 -7.68 19.28
N GLY A 16 -6.29 -8.56 18.33
CA GLY A 16 -6.98 -9.85 18.14
C GLY A 16 -8.39 -9.75 17.56
N ARG A 17 -8.81 -8.58 17.07
CA ARG A 17 -10.13 -8.36 16.45
C ARG A 17 -9.98 -7.86 15.02
N ILE A 18 -10.90 -8.24 14.15
CA ILE A 18 -10.97 -7.70 12.79
C ILE A 18 -11.56 -6.30 12.88
N VAL A 19 -10.78 -5.29 12.47
CA VAL A 19 -11.20 -3.89 12.45
C VAL A 19 -11.60 -3.43 11.05
N GLU A 20 -11.03 -4.04 10.00
CA GLU A 20 -11.38 -3.73 8.62
C GLU A 20 -11.39 -4.99 7.74
N ARG A 21 -12.24 -4.97 6.71
CA ARG A 21 -12.36 -6.04 5.71
C ARG A 21 -12.68 -5.44 4.34
N GLY A 22 -12.00 -5.89 3.30
CA GLY A 22 -12.24 -5.42 1.93
C GLY A 22 -11.11 -5.78 0.97
N ARG A 23 -11.21 -5.27 -0.25
CA ARG A 23 -10.12 -5.32 -1.24
C ARG A 23 -9.12 -4.18 -1.01
N HIS A 24 -7.93 -4.30 -1.58
CA HIS A 24 -6.84 -3.34 -1.42
C HIS A 24 -7.27 -1.90 -1.73
N ASP A 25 -7.85 -1.68 -2.91
CA ASP A 25 -8.36 -0.39 -3.40
C ASP A 25 -9.38 0.24 -2.44
N VAL A 26 -10.34 -0.56 -1.98
CA VAL A 26 -11.39 -0.10 -1.05
C VAL A 26 -10.81 0.29 0.30
N LEU A 27 -9.89 -0.51 0.85
CA LEU A 27 -9.29 -0.23 2.15
C LEU A 27 -8.31 0.95 2.09
N LEU A 28 -7.61 1.11 0.97
CA LEU A 28 -6.71 2.24 0.76
C LEU A 28 -7.50 3.56 0.63
N ALA A 29 -8.60 3.57 -0.13
CA ALA A 29 -9.46 4.73 -0.29
C ALA A 29 -10.16 5.15 1.01
N LYS A 30 -10.44 4.18 1.91
CA LYS A 30 -10.99 4.46 3.25
C LYS A 30 -10.03 5.23 4.16
N GLY A 31 -8.72 5.18 3.88
CA GLY A 31 -7.72 5.87 4.71
C GLY A 31 -7.62 5.34 6.15
N GLY A 32 -8.04 4.10 6.40
CA GLY A 32 -8.04 3.47 7.73
C GLY A 32 -6.70 2.86 8.13
N ALA A 33 -6.74 1.94 9.10
CA ALA A 33 -5.56 1.27 9.64
C ALA A 33 -4.75 0.53 8.57
N TYR A 34 -5.42 -0.06 7.57
CA TYR A 34 -4.75 -0.66 6.42
C TYR A 34 -3.89 0.35 5.64
N ALA A 35 -4.46 1.51 5.33
CA ALA A 35 -3.82 2.54 4.50
C ALA A 35 -2.59 3.14 5.21
N GLU A 36 -2.71 3.41 6.51
CA GLU A 36 -1.59 3.89 7.32
C GLU A 36 -0.43 2.88 7.37
N MET A 37 -0.74 1.59 7.55
CA MET A 37 0.27 0.52 7.53
C MET A 37 0.94 0.44 6.16
N TRP A 38 0.16 0.50 5.09
CA TRP A 38 0.65 0.45 3.71
C TRP A 38 1.62 1.60 3.39
N MET A 39 1.26 2.83 3.78
CA MET A 39 2.13 4.01 3.58
C MET A 39 3.45 3.89 4.33
N LYS A 40 3.45 3.35 5.55
CA LYS A 40 4.69 3.11 6.33
C LYS A 40 5.58 2.06 5.67
N GLN A 41 5.01 0.99 5.13
CA GLN A 41 5.76 -0.04 4.42
C GLN A 41 6.46 0.52 3.18
N GLN A 42 5.76 1.35 2.40
CA GLN A 42 6.34 1.99 1.21
C GLN A 42 7.54 2.89 1.56
N GLN A 43 7.45 3.64 2.67
CA GLN A 43 8.57 4.49 3.13
C GLN A 43 9.78 3.67 3.60
N ALA A 44 9.55 2.50 4.20
CA ALA A 44 10.63 1.59 4.59
C ALA A 44 11.33 0.99 3.36
N GLU A 45 10.57 0.57 2.34
CA GLU A 45 11.12 0.04 1.09
C GLU A 45 11.93 1.09 0.30
N THR A 46 11.62 2.39 0.43
CA THR A 46 12.40 3.47 -0.20
C THR A 46 13.71 3.81 0.50
N ASN A 47 13.89 3.47 1.78
CA ASN A 47 15.07 3.85 2.56
C ASN A 47 16.24 2.85 2.47
N ASP A 48 15.99 1.61 2.02
CA ASP A 48 17.05 0.62 1.79
C ASP A 48 17.82 0.83 0.47
N SER A 49 17.45 1.83 -0.35
CA SER A 49 18.11 2.12 -1.63
C SER A 49 19.19 3.23 -1.56
N ALA A 50 19.64 3.62 -0.36
CA ALA A 50 20.73 4.58 -0.19
C ALA A 50 22.13 3.93 -0.06
N SER A 51 22.30 2.71 -0.55
CA SER A 51 23.63 2.12 -0.80
C SER A 51 23.64 1.48 -2.18
N ASP A 52 24.50 2.06 -3.01
CA ASP A 52 24.98 1.64 -4.33
C ASP A 52 24.26 2.14 -5.60
N THR A 53 25.13 2.64 -6.47
CA THR A 53 24.89 3.48 -7.65
C THR A 53 24.56 2.68 -8.91
N GLU A 54 23.78 3.31 -9.80
CA GLU A 54 23.77 3.17 -11.26
C GLU A 54 22.94 2.04 -11.95
N THR A 55 21.86 2.49 -12.59
CA THR A 55 21.26 2.05 -13.87
C THR A 55 20.80 0.59 -14.03
N LYS A 56 19.48 0.38 -14.06
CA LYS A 56 18.68 0.07 -15.28
C LYS A 56 17.28 -0.43 -14.90
N ASP A 57 16.27 0.28 -15.41
CA ASP A 57 14.96 -0.18 -15.89
C ASP A 57 14.36 -1.45 -15.26
N GLN A 58 13.19 -1.34 -14.61
CA GLN A 58 11.92 -2.01 -14.99
C GLN A 58 10.82 -1.70 -13.95
N SER A 59 9.81 -0.92 -14.38
CA SER A 59 8.40 -1.13 -14.01
C SER A 59 8.00 -0.98 -12.53
N THR A 60 8.31 0.14 -11.88
CA THR A 60 7.49 0.58 -10.74
C THR A 60 6.17 1.12 -11.28
N GLU A 61 5.23 0.22 -11.53
CA GLU A 61 3.87 0.57 -11.91
C GLU A 61 3.29 1.48 -10.83
N LYS A 62 3.10 2.74 -11.21
CA LYS A 62 2.51 3.84 -10.44
C LYS A 62 1.18 3.41 -9.83
N LEU A 63 1.18 2.86 -8.62
CA LEU A 63 0.01 2.87 -7.76
C LEU A 63 -0.07 4.25 -7.07
N GLN A 64 -0.38 5.25 -7.89
CA GLN A 64 -0.84 6.56 -7.43
C GLN A 64 -2.25 6.39 -6.83
N PRO A 65 -2.56 7.02 -5.68
CA PRO A 65 -3.96 7.22 -5.31
C PRO A 65 -4.62 8.16 -6.33
N PRO A 66 -5.84 7.89 -6.82
CA PRO A 66 -6.55 8.81 -7.69
C PRO A 66 -6.86 10.11 -6.93
N SER A 67 -6.51 11.23 -7.55
CA SER A 67 -6.99 12.55 -7.16
C SER A 67 -8.50 12.62 -7.34
N ASN A 68 -9.25 12.56 -6.25
CA ASN A 68 -10.60 13.12 -6.21
C ASN A 68 -10.62 14.33 -5.26
N LYS A 69 -10.48 15.52 -5.84
CA LYS A 69 -11.27 16.68 -5.44
C LYS A 69 -11.95 17.16 -6.72
N GLU A 70 -13.21 16.79 -6.86
CA GLU A 70 -14.14 17.33 -7.86
C GLU A 70 -14.59 18.71 -7.35
N ASP A 71 -14.40 19.75 -8.18
CA ASP A 71 -15.23 20.96 -8.24
C ASP A 71 -15.82 21.01 -9.66
#